data_AF-X1ICI9-F1
#
_entry.id   AF-X1ICI9-F1
#
_cell.length_a   1.000
_cell.length_b   1.000
_cell.length_c   1.000
_cell.angle_alpha   90.00
_cell.angle_beta   90.00
_cell.angle_gamma   90.00
#
_symmetry.space_group_name_H-M   'P 1'
#
loop_
_entity.id
_entity.type
_entity.pdbx_description
1 polymer ?
#
loop_
_entity_poly.entity_id
_entity_poly.type
_entity_poly.pdbx_seq_one_letter_code
_entity_poly.pdbx_strand_id
1 'polypeptide(L)'
;MLIDTLWSPVQIGIHFSVILISIKAGHSLLKLFHPRLKFNFAAKIEKGNRKIMANLKKEFVYFAGILLLLLGSNVILLSIQFPTHKIIPITPLDDDEFLFDFHVHTTFSDGWLTPEERVLWYIEHGISGAAFSDHDNIRGALAAREFVEKNGLDFTVWIAEEWTNHEPDPEIHMNYFGIEEELVPLESYTPGGPKAMNASDLINYVKANGGFITVNHYN
;
A
#
# COMPACT_ATOMS: atom_id res chain seq x y z
N MET A 1 -6.80 -8.47 16.21
CA MET A 1 -8.12 -8.61 15.55
C MET A 1 -9.05 -7.57 16.13
N LEU A 2 -9.67 -6.75 15.28
CA LEU A 2 -10.44 -5.51 15.55
C LEU A 2 -9.59 -4.23 15.53
N ILE A 3 -9.34 -3.68 14.33
CA ILE A 3 -9.80 -2.35 13.85
C ILE A 3 -9.49 -2.34 12.34
N ASP A 4 -10.36 -2.91 11.51
CA ASP A 4 -10.26 -2.84 10.03
C ASP A 4 -11.62 -2.57 9.39
N THR A 5 -12.49 -1.81 10.07
CA THR A 5 -13.83 -1.50 9.57
C THR A 5 -14.14 -0.01 9.49
N LEU A 6 -13.18 0.85 9.82
CA LEU A 6 -13.29 2.28 9.49
C LEU A 6 -12.55 2.54 8.18
N TRP A 7 -13.32 2.56 7.09
CA TRP A 7 -12.90 3.07 5.80
C TRP A 7 -12.13 4.38 6.01
N SER A 8 -10.92 4.47 5.46
CA SER A 8 -10.17 5.72 5.54
C SER A 8 -11.01 6.83 4.89
N PRO A 9 -10.95 8.08 5.38
CA PRO A 9 -11.70 9.19 4.78
C PRO A 9 -11.50 9.31 3.27
N VAL A 10 -10.32 8.90 2.78
CA VAL A 10 -9.97 8.78 1.37
C VAL A 10 -10.82 7.72 0.66
N GLN A 11 -10.91 6.50 1.20
CA GLN A 11 -11.74 5.44 0.63
C GLN A 11 -13.22 5.83 0.63
N ILE A 12 -13.73 6.45 1.70
CA ILE A 12 -15.10 6.98 1.75
C ILE A 12 -15.33 8.00 0.63
N GLY A 13 -14.38 8.91 0.43
CA GLY A 13 -14.41 9.91 -0.64
C GLY A 13 -14.45 9.29 -2.04
N ILE A 14 -13.65 8.25 -2.27
CA ILE A 14 -13.61 7.51 -3.54
C ILE A 14 -14.95 6.79 -3.77
N HIS A 15 -15.49 6.08 -2.78
CA HIS A 15 -16.76 5.37 -2.91
C HIS A 15 -17.92 6.32 -3.18
N PHE A 16 -18.00 7.45 -2.48
CA PHE A 16 -19.03 8.46 -2.72
C PHE A 16 -18.94 9.03 -4.14
N SER A 17 -17.71 9.26 -4.62
CA SER A 17 -17.44 9.74 -5.98
C SER A 17 -17.89 8.74 -7.05
N VAL A 18 -17.57 7.45 -6.88
CA VAL A 18 -17.99 6.37 -7.79
C VAL A 18 -19.52 6.25 -7.81
N ILE A 19 -20.18 6.31 -6.66
CA ILE A 19 -21.64 6.26 -6.57
C ILE A 19 -22.29 7.41 -7.35
N LEU A 20 -21.81 8.65 -7.17
CA LEU A 20 -22.34 9.81 -7.88
C LEU A 20 -22.13 9.71 -9.40
N ILE A 21 -20.97 9.21 -9.84
CA ILE A 21 -20.69 8.97 -11.26
C ILE A 21 -21.63 7.89 -11.81
N SER A 22 -21.80 6.77 -11.10
CA SER A 22 -22.69 5.68 -11.53
C SER A 22 -24.16 6.11 -11.60
N ILE A 23 -24.64 6.91 -10.65
CA ILE A 23 -26.00 7.48 -10.70
C ILE A 23 -26.16 8.39 -11.93
N LYS A 24 -25.18 9.25 -12.20
CA LYS A 24 -25.25 10.17 -13.34
C LYS A 24 -25.12 9.45 -14.69
N ALA A 25 -24.24 8.45 -14.78
CA ALA A 25 -24.08 7.61 -15.97
C ALA A 25 -25.34 6.79 -16.23
N GLY A 26 -25.90 6.17 -15.17
CA GLY A 26 -27.16 5.44 -15.23
C GLY A 26 -28.32 6.32 -15.70
N HIS A 27 -28.50 7.50 -15.11
CA HIS A 27 -29.52 8.46 -15.55
C HIS A 27 -29.34 8.92 -17.01
N SER A 28 -28.09 9.10 -17.46
CA SER A 28 -27.80 9.47 -18.85
C SER A 28 -28.11 8.34 -19.83
N LEU A 29 -27.77 7.09 -19.49
CA LEU A 29 -28.15 5.89 -20.25
C LEU A 29 -29.67 5.73 -20.32
N LEU A 30 -30.36 5.93 -19.19
CA LEU A 30 -31.81 5.77 -19.08
C LEU A 30 -32.54 6.79 -19.97
N LYS A 31 -32.02 8.02 -20.08
CA LYS A 31 -32.51 9.01 -21.05
C LYS A 31 -32.23 8.64 -22.50
N LEU A 32 -31.10 7.98 -22.78
CA LEU A 32 -30.73 7.56 -24.13
C LEU A 32 -31.66 6.43 -24.64
N PHE A 33 -31.92 5.43 -23.80
CA PHE A 33 -32.73 4.26 -24.16
C PHE A 33 -34.25 4.48 -23.98
N HIS A 34 -34.66 5.37 -23.07
CA HIS A 34 -36.07 5.68 -22.83
C HIS A 34 -36.35 7.20 -22.92
N PRO A 35 -36.23 7.81 -24.11
CA PRO A 35 -36.36 9.26 -24.31
C PRO A 35 -37.76 9.83 -23.99
N ARG A 36 -38.76 8.97 -23.72
CA ARG A 36 -40.12 9.36 -23.32
C ARG A 36 -40.34 9.43 -21.80
N LEU A 37 -39.37 8.99 -20.97
CA LEU A 37 -39.44 9.16 -19.51
C LEU A 37 -39.20 10.64 -19.15
N LYS A 38 -40.29 11.36 -18.87
CA LYS A 38 -40.26 12.76 -18.46
C LYS A 38 -40.22 12.87 -16.93
N PHE A 39 -39.03 13.07 -16.35
CA PHE A 39 -38.93 13.63 -15.00
C PHE A 39 -39.28 15.13 -15.09
N ASN A 40 -40.53 15.45 -14.75
CA ASN A 40 -41.07 16.79 -14.92
C ASN A 40 -40.48 17.77 -13.89
N PHE A 41 -39.61 18.66 -14.35
CA PHE A 41 -39.51 20.02 -13.81
C PHE A 41 -39.59 21.02 -14.97
N ALA A 42 -40.81 21.52 -15.17
CA ALA A 42 -41.23 22.70 -15.94
C ALA A 42 -40.85 22.85 -17.43
N ALA A 43 -41.84 23.34 -18.18
CA ALA A 43 -41.97 23.27 -19.63
C ALA A 43 -41.23 24.34 -20.45
N LYS A 44 -40.98 24.02 -21.73
CA LYS A 44 -41.32 24.76 -22.97
C LYS A 44 -40.23 24.59 -24.04
N ILE A 45 -40.66 24.18 -25.23
CA ILE A 45 -39.84 23.89 -26.41
C ILE A 45 -39.88 25.10 -27.34
N GLU A 46 -38.72 25.68 -27.65
CA GLU A 46 -38.41 26.37 -28.91
C GLU A 46 -36.88 26.57 -29.06
N LYS A 47 -36.38 26.55 -30.31
CA LYS A 47 -34.97 26.61 -30.81
C LYS A 47 -34.12 25.31 -30.76
N GLY A 48 -34.32 24.45 -31.76
CA GLY A 48 -33.71 23.11 -31.90
C GLY A 48 -32.18 23.01 -31.94
N ASN A 49 -31.43 23.88 -32.64
CA ASN A 49 -29.96 23.72 -32.73
C ASN A 49 -29.15 24.49 -31.66
N ARG A 50 -29.63 25.65 -31.20
CA ARG A 50 -28.95 26.39 -30.10
C ARG A 50 -29.14 25.72 -28.75
N LYS A 51 -30.27 25.05 -28.51
CA LYS A 51 -30.59 24.39 -27.24
C LYS A 51 -29.81 23.09 -27.03
N ILE A 52 -29.55 22.33 -28.11
CA ILE A 52 -28.68 21.14 -28.06
C ILE A 52 -27.25 21.53 -27.73
N MET A 53 -26.69 22.53 -28.43
CA MET A 53 -25.33 23.01 -28.17
C MET A 53 -25.19 23.67 -26.79
N ALA A 54 -26.23 24.35 -26.30
CA ALA A 54 -26.27 24.88 -24.93
C ALA A 54 -26.35 23.78 -23.87
N ASN A 55 -27.14 22.72 -24.10
CA ASN A 55 -27.19 21.56 -23.20
C ASN A 55 -25.88 20.77 -23.18
N LEU A 56 -25.22 20.59 -24.34
CA LEU A 56 -23.89 19.99 -24.42
C LEU A 56 -22.85 20.81 -23.68
N LYS A 57 -22.85 22.15 -23.83
CA LYS A 57 -21.99 23.04 -23.05
C LYS A 57 -22.29 22.95 -21.55
N LYS A 58 -23.56 22.84 -21.17
CA LYS A 58 -23.97 22.71 -19.76
C LYS A 58 -23.51 21.38 -19.16
N GLU A 59 -23.70 20.27 -19.86
CA GLU A 59 -23.21 18.96 -19.42
C GLU A 59 -21.68 18.92 -19.36
N PHE A 60 -20.98 19.48 -20.35
CA PHE A 60 -19.53 19.61 -20.33
C PHE A 60 -19.05 20.40 -19.10
N VAL A 61 -19.70 21.53 -18.78
CA VAL A 61 -19.38 22.30 -17.58
C VAL A 61 -19.60 21.48 -16.30
N TYR A 62 -20.65 20.66 -16.23
CA TYR A 62 -20.84 19.77 -15.08
C TYR A 62 -19.78 18.67 -15.00
N PHE A 63 -19.39 18.05 -16.12
CA PHE A 63 -18.33 17.04 -16.12
C PHE A 63 -16.97 17.64 -15.77
N ALA A 64 -16.62 18.78 -16.33
CA ALA A 64 -15.41 19.52 -15.99
C ALA A 64 -15.42 19.95 -14.51
N GLY A 65 -16.57 20.41 -14.00
CA GLY A 65 -16.74 20.77 -12.60
C GLY A 65 -16.56 19.58 -11.65
N ILE A 66 -17.16 18.41 -11.95
CA ILE A 66 -16.97 17.19 -11.17
C ILE A 66 -15.51 16.73 -11.22
N LEU A 67 -14.89 16.72 -12.41
CA LEU A 67 -13.49 16.34 -12.57
C LEU A 67 -12.56 17.24 -11.74
N LEU A 68 -12.78 18.56 -11.76
CA LEU A 68 -12.02 19.51 -10.94
C LEU A 68 -12.27 19.31 -9.44
N LEU A 69 -13.48 18.96 -9.04
CA LEU A 69 -13.81 18.61 -7.65
C LEU A 69 -13.08 17.33 -7.20
N LEU A 70 -13.03 16.31 -8.05
CA LEU A 70 -12.30 15.07 -7.78
C LEU A 70 -10.79 15.30 -7.73
N LEU A 71 -10.25 16.09 -8.65
CA LEU A 71 -8.83 16.44 -8.66
C LEU A 71 -8.48 17.27 -7.41
N GLY A 72 -9.30 18.28 -7.09
CA GLY A 72 -9.11 19.14 -5.94
C GLY A 72 -9.23 18.40 -4.61
N SER A 73 -10.19 17.48 -4.48
CA SER A 73 -10.32 16.65 -3.28
C SER A 73 -9.14 15.68 -3.13
N ASN A 74 -8.66 15.04 -4.20
CA ASN A 74 -7.44 14.23 -4.13
C ASN A 74 -6.22 15.05 -3.72
N VAL A 75 -6.04 16.26 -4.28
CA VAL A 75 -4.94 17.15 -3.89
C VAL A 75 -5.04 17.50 -2.41
N ILE A 76 -6.22 17.84 -1.90
CA ILE A 76 -6.43 18.13 -0.46
C ILE A 76 -6.11 16.89 0.39
N LEU A 77 -6.63 15.72 0.02
CA LEU A 77 -6.41 14.48 0.76
C LEU A 77 -4.93 14.07 0.80
N LEU A 78 -4.20 14.25 -0.29
CA LEU A 78 -2.75 14.01 -0.36
C LEU A 78 -1.92 15.08 0.34
N SER A 79 -2.45 16.30 0.46
CA SER A 79 -1.78 17.43 1.13
C SER A 79 -1.96 17.43 2.65
N ILE A 80 -2.96 16.69 3.16
CA ILE A 80 -3.15 16.53 4.59
C ILE A 80 -2.27 15.38 5.06
N GLN A 81 -1.16 15.71 5.72
CA GLN A 81 -0.43 14.76 6.53
C GLN A 81 -1.30 14.40 7.73
N PHE A 82 -1.91 13.22 7.70
CA PHE A 82 -2.52 12.66 8.90
C PHE A 82 -1.42 12.44 9.94
N PRO A 83 -1.64 12.80 11.21
CA PRO A 83 -0.66 12.53 12.25
C PRO A 83 -0.38 11.04 12.26
N THR A 84 0.88 10.65 12.08
CA THR A 84 1.29 9.26 12.24
C THR A 84 0.96 8.84 13.67
N HIS A 85 0.39 7.64 13.81
CA HIS A 85 0.08 7.13 15.13
C HIS A 85 1.41 6.96 15.88
N LYS A 86 1.64 7.78 16.92
CA LYS A 86 2.83 7.62 17.74
C LYS A 86 2.70 6.35 18.55
N ILE A 87 3.64 5.44 18.37
CA ILE A 87 3.74 4.22 19.17
C ILE A 87 4.45 4.62 20.45
N ILE A 88 3.69 5.07 21.45
CA ILE A 88 4.21 5.37 22.78
C ILE A 88 3.60 4.34 23.73
N PRO A 89 4.39 3.44 24.32
CA PRO A 89 3.84 2.47 25.26
C PRO A 89 3.27 3.22 26.47
N ILE A 90 2.07 2.82 26.90
CA ILE A 90 1.33 3.47 28.00
C ILE A 90 2.13 3.39 29.30
N THR A 91 2.84 2.29 29.49
CA THR A 91 3.87 2.12 30.51
C THR A 91 5.23 2.34 29.86
N PRO A 92 6.10 3.20 30.40
CA PRO A 92 7.46 3.33 29.92
C PRO A 92 8.18 1.98 29.94
N LEU A 93 9.06 1.75 28.96
CA LEU A 93 9.95 0.60 28.94
C LEU A 93 10.99 0.74 30.06
N ASP A 94 11.37 -0.37 30.67
CA ASP A 94 12.52 -0.44 31.57
C ASP A 94 13.85 -0.30 30.77
N ASP A 95 14.97 -0.05 31.46
CA ASP A 95 16.29 0.21 30.82
C ASP A 95 16.81 -0.96 29.96
N ASP A 96 16.29 -2.18 30.16
CA ASP A 96 16.63 -3.40 29.42
C ASP A 96 15.54 -3.86 28.44
N GLU A 97 14.47 -3.07 28.28
CA GLU A 97 13.39 -3.34 27.34
C GLU A 97 13.50 -2.46 26.08
N PHE A 98 13.11 -3.02 24.94
CA PHE A 98 13.11 -2.29 23.66
C PHE A 98 11.98 -2.76 22.74
N LEU A 99 11.58 -1.90 21.82
CA LEU A 99 10.64 -2.24 20.74
C LEU A 99 11.42 -2.64 19.49
N PHE A 100 11.00 -3.75 18.88
CA PHE A 100 11.61 -4.28 17.66
C PHE A 100 10.53 -4.77 16.69
N ASP A 101 10.67 -4.42 15.41
CA ASP A 101 9.78 -4.87 14.34
C ASP A 101 10.42 -6.02 13.55
N PHE A 102 9.75 -7.15 13.40
CA PHE A 102 10.32 -8.35 12.76
C PHE A 102 9.92 -8.54 11.29
N HIS A 103 9.08 -7.67 10.74
CA HIS A 103 8.55 -7.81 9.39
C HIS A 103 8.30 -6.44 8.76
N VAL A 104 9.24 -5.99 7.92
CA VAL A 104 9.23 -4.63 7.37
C VAL A 104 9.52 -4.61 5.88
N HIS A 105 8.65 -3.94 5.13
CA HIS A 105 8.81 -3.66 3.71
C HIS A 105 9.23 -2.21 3.45
N THR A 106 10.02 -2.04 2.39
CA THR A 106 10.47 -0.76 1.88
C THR A 106 10.13 -0.61 0.40
N THR A 107 10.53 0.51 -0.21
CA THR A 107 10.43 0.72 -1.65
C THR A 107 11.22 -0.29 -2.51
N PHE A 108 12.00 -1.19 -1.89
CA PHE A 108 12.65 -2.31 -2.60
C PHE A 108 11.73 -3.52 -2.83
N SER A 109 10.50 -3.49 -2.30
CA SER A 109 9.41 -4.40 -2.65
C SER A 109 8.08 -3.64 -2.82
N ASP A 110 7.16 -3.77 -1.88
CA ASP A 110 5.82 -3.17 -1.90
C ASP A 110 5.60 -2.10 -0.80
N GLY A 111 6.65 -1.80 -0.03
CA GLY A 111 6.63 -0.79 1.02
C GLY A 111 6.64 0.64 0.47
N TRP A 112 6.05 1.55 1.25
CA TRP A 112 5.84 2.95 0.83
C TRP A 112 6.98 3.92 1.14
N LEU A 113 7.84 3.57 2.10
CA LEU A 113 8.97 4.42 2.54
C LEU A 113 10.28 3.81 2.07
N THR A 114 11.25 4.66 1.73
CA THR A 114 12.61 4.17 1.49
C THR A 114 13.18 3.55 2.77
N PRO A 115 14.24 2.72 2.68
CA PRO A 115 14.90 2.18 3.87
C PRO A 115 15.33 3.26 4.86
N GLU A 116 15.85 4.40 4.37
CA GLU A 116 16.27 5.53 5.20
C GLU A 116 15.08 6.22 5.88
N GLU A 117 14.02 6.51 5.13
CA GLU A 117 12.79 7.08 5.67
C GLU A 117 12.17 6.16 6.72
N ARG A 118 12.22 4.86 6.51
CA ARG A 118 11.74 3.83 7.44
C ARG A 118 12.52 3.85 8.76
N VAL A 119 13.86 3.86 8.69
CA VAL A 119 14.73 3.96 9.87
C VAL A 119 14.42 5.22 10.67
N LEU A 120 14.37 6.38 10.00
CA LEU A 120 14.08 7.65 10.66
C LEU A 120 12.69 7.66 11.30
N TRP A 121 11.71 7.09 10.62
CA TRP A 121 10.36 6.93 11.15
C TRP A 121 10.37 6.08 12.42
N TYR A 122 11.06 4.92 12.45
CA TYR A 122 11.14 4.09 13.65
C TYR A 122 11.78 4.80 14.83
N ILE A 123 12.90 5.50 14.60
CA ILE A 123 13.58 6.28 15.64
C ILE A 123 12.64 7.36 16.21
N GLU A 124 11.91 8.08 15.35
CA GLU A 124 10.92 9.09 15.79
C GLU A 124 9.80 8.48 16.67
N HIS A 125 9.50 7.19 16.47
CA HIS A 125 8.45 6.46 17.17
C HIS A 125 9.00 5.60 18.32
N GLY A 126 10.27 5.75 18.72
CA GLY A 126 10.86 5.05 19.85
C GLY A 126 11.07 3.54 19.62
N ILE A 127 11.15 3.12 18.36
CA ILE A 127 11.45 1.74 17.98
C ILE A 127 12.96 1.61 17.77
N SER A 128 13.57 0.69 18.50
CA SER A 128 15.02 0.56 18.64
C SER A 128 15.66 -0.24 17.50
N GLY A 129 14.87 -1.01 16.76
CA GLY A 129 15.37 -1.79 15.64
C GLY A 129 14.27 -2.44 14.82
N ALA A 130 14.66 -2.94 13.65
CA ALA A 130 13.78 -3.71 12.79
C ALA A 130 14.53 -4.71 11.91
N ALA A 131 13.83 -5.79 11.55
CA ALA A 131 14.22 -6.69 10.49
C ALA A 131 13.57 -6.26 9.18
N PHE A 132 14.42 -5.81 8.25
CA PHE A 132 14.00 -5.40 6.92
C PHE A 132 13.89 -6.65 6.07
N SER A 133 12.70 -6.96 5.58
CA SER A 133 12.31 -8.23 4.98
C SER A 133 11.55 -7.99 3.68
N ASP A 134 12.13 -7.21 2.77
CA ASP A 134 11.54 -6.99 1.45
C ASP A 134 11.30 -8.34 0.72
N HIS A 135 10.27 -8.38 -0.14
CA HIS A 135 9.93 -9.60 -0.89
C HIS A 135 11.08 -10.04 -1.80
N ASP A 136 11.52 -11.29 -1.64
CA ASP A 136 12.47 -11.99 -2.51
C ASP A 136 13.80 -11.23 -2.76
N ASN A 137 14.21 -10.32 -1.85
CA ASN A 137 15.51 -9.66 -1.87
C ASN A 137 15.90 -9.01 -0.54
N ILE A 138 17.20 -8.82 -0.30
CA ILE A 138 17.74 -8.17 0.92
C ILE A 138 18.18 -6.71 0.71
N ARG A 139 17.91 -6.11 -0.47
CA ARG A 139 18.50 -4.80 -0.85
C ARG A 139 18.07 -3.67 0.07
N GLY A 140 16.80 -3.64 0.50
CA GLY A 140 16.31 -2.65 1.46
C GLY A 140 16.99 -2.77 2.82
N ALA A 141 17.25 -4.00 3.28
CA ALA A 141 17.97 -4.25 4.51
C ALA A 141 19.43 -3.78 4.45
N LEU A 142 20.12 -4.04 3.33
CA LEU A 142 21.49 -3.57 3.09
C LEU A 142 21.56 -2.04 3.07
N ALA A 143 20.63 -1.38 2.39
CA ALA A 143 20.56 0.08 2.33
C ALA A 143 20.26 0.70 3.71
N ALA A 144 19.34 0.11 4.49
CA ALA A 144 19.07 0.54 5.85
C ALA A 144 20.31 0.42 6.76
N ARG A 145 21.02 -0.71 6.68
CA ARG A 145 22.26 -0.94 7.43
C ARG A 145 23.33 0.09 7.08
N GLU A 146 23.59 0.31 5.78
CA GLU A 146 24.55 1.31 5.32
C GLU A 146 24.18 2.71 5.84
N PHE A 147 22.90 3.09 5.74
CA PHE A 147 22.41 4.38 6.22
C PHE A 147 22.63 4.58 7.72
N VAL A 148 22.31 3.56 8.54
CA VAL A 148 22.52 3.59 10.00
C VAL A 148 24.00 3.73 10.33
N GLU A 149 24.86 2.89 9.75
CA GLU A 149 26.30 2.88 10.02
C GLU A 149 26.97 4.19 9.61
N LYS A 150 26.65 4.69 8.41
CA LYS A 150 27.21 5.93 7.87
C LYS A 150 26.87 7.16 8.71
N ASN A 151 25.70 7.17 9.33
CA ASN A 151 25.21 8.30 10.13
C ASN A 151 25.39 8.09 11.64
N GLY A 152 25.88 6.93 12.09
CA GLY A 152 26.06 6.62 13.51
C GLY A 152 24.74 6.66 14.29
N LEU A 153 23.66 6.16 13.68
CA LEU A 153 22.33 6.15 14.31
C LEU A 153 22.23 5.03 15.35
N ASP A 154 21.56 5.32 16.46
CA ASP A 154 21.22 4.33 17.49
C ASP A 154 19.98 3.54 17.06
N PHE A 155 20.16 2.64 16.10
CA PHE A 155 19.09 1.81 15.55
C PHE A 155 19.65 0.46 15.07
N THR A 156 19.02 -0.64 15.46
CA THR A 156 19.47 -1.98 15.08
C THR A 156 18.77 -2.44 13.80
N VAL A 157 19.56 -2.76 12.77
CA VAL A 157 19.05 -3.36 11.52
C VAL A 157 19.34 -4.85 11.52
N TRP A 158 18.30 -5.67 11.36
CA TRP A 158 18.44 -7.09 11.04
C TRP A 158 18.22 -7.30 9.55
N ILE A 159 19.13 -8.06 8.92
CA ILE A 159 18.96 -8.50 7.54
C ILE A 159 17.99 -9.68 7.55
N ALA A 160 16.89 -9.50 6.82
CA ALA A 160 15.90 -10.52 6.57
C ALA A 160 15.41 -10.41 5.11
N GLU A 161 14.64 -11.39 4.68
CA GLU A 161 13.95 -11.40 3.40
C GLU A 161 12.63 -12.14 3.61
N GLU A 162 11.57 -11.65 2.98
CA GLU A 162 10.33 -12.39 2.90
C GLU A 162 10.33 -13.24 1.63
N TRP A 163 10.60 -14.53 1.81
CA TRP A 163 10.39 -15.51 0.75
C TRP A 163 8.89 -15.61 0.48
N THR A 164 8.51 -15.27 -0.75
CA THR A 164 7.10 -15.09 -1.12
C THR A 164 6.75 -16.05 -2.22
N ASN A 165 5.98 -17.09 -1.94
CA ASN A 165 5.44 -17.89 -3.04
C ASN A 165 4.40 -17.05 -3.80
N HIS A 166 4.44 -17.12 -5.12
CA HIS A 166 3.50 -16.41 -6.00
C HIS A 166 2.44 -17.36 -6.58
N GLU A 167 2.36 -18.57 -6.04
CA GLU A 167 1.40 -19.60 -6.43
C GLU A 167 0.12 -19.49 -5.58
N PRO A 168 -1.08 -19.49 -6.17
CA PRO A 168 -2.31 -19.15 -5.46
C PRO A 168 -2.79 -20.21 -4.46
N ASP A 169 -2.22 -21.42 -4.45
CA ASP A 169 -2.62 -22.49 -3.54
C ASP A 169 -1.49 -23.51 -3.26
N PRO A 170 -0.92 -23.54 -2.03
CA PRO A 170 -1.11 -22.56 -0.95
C PRO A 170 -0.26 -21.31 -1.18
N GLU A 171 -0.81 -20.12 -0.95
CA GLU A 171 -0.03 -18.87 -0.84
C GLU A 171 0.75 -18.90 0.48
N ILE A 172 2.08 -18.99 0.41
CA ILE A 172 2.95 -19.12 1.58
C ILE A 172 3.99 -18.03 1.57
N HIS A 173 4.07 -17.31 2.69
CA HIS A 173 5.05 -16.29 2.94
C HIS A 173 5.87 -16.64 4.18
N MET A 174 7.18 -16.46 4.10
CA MET A 174 8.09 -16.77 5.21
C MET A 174 9.21 -15.75 5.30
N ASN A 175 9.34 -15.09 6.44
CA ASN A 175 10.57 -14.35 6.73
C ASN A 175 11.65 -15.33 7.18
N TYR A 176 12.85 -15.16 6.63
CA TYR A 176 14.04 -15.76 7.19
C TYR A 176 15.03 -14.71 7.68
N PHE A 177 15.79 -15.08 8.71
CA PHE A 177 16.70 -14.19 9.43
C PHE A 177 18.08 -14.85 9.57
N GLY A 178 19.12 -14.03 9.66
CA GLY A 178 20.49 -14.49 9.89
C GLY A 178 21.18 -15.07 8.65
N ILE A 179 20.56 -14.92 7.47
CA ILE A 179 21.12 -15.32 6.18
C ILE A 179 21.26 -14.05 5.32
N GLU A 180 22.49 -13.71 4.93
CA GLU A 180 22.78 -12.59 4.01
C GLU A 180 22.96 -13.09 2.58
N GLU A 181 21.98 -13.87 2.10
CA GLU A 181 21.89 -14.39 0.73
C GLU A 181 20.43 -14.25 0.28
N GLU A 182 20.22 -13.85 -0.97
CA GLU A 182 18.88 -13.80 -1.57
C GLU A 182 18.46 -15.22 -1.97
N LEU A 183 17.34 -15.68 -1.40
CA LEU A 183 16.80 -17.01 -1.60
C LEU A 183 15.38 -16.85 -2.10
N VAL A 184 15.16 -17.13 -3.38
CA VAL A 184 13.89 -16.82 -4.05
C VAL A 184 13.06 -18.08 -4.27
N PRO A 185 11.73 -17.96 -4.49
CA PRO A 185 10.91 -19.11 -4.84
C PRO A 185 11.27 -19.66 -6.24
N LEU A 186 10.87 -20.89 -6.54
CA LEU A 186 11.26 -21.58 -7.78
C LEU A 186 10.79 -20.84 -9.05
N GLU A 187 9.61 -20.22 -8.97
CA GLU A 187 9.00 -19.41 -10.02
C GLU A 187 9.76 -18.11 -10.31
N SER A 188 10.54 -17.60 -9.35
CA SER A 188 11.40 -16.42 -9.50
C SER A 188 12.80 -16.74 -10.03
N TYR A 189 13.06 -18.00 -10.43
CA TYR A 189 14.35 -18.41 -10.97
C TYR A 189 14.71 -17.63 -12.25
N THR A 190 15.92 -17.09 -12.26
CA THR A 190 16.52 -16.48 -13.45
C THR A 190 17.96 -16.97 -13.65
N PRO A 191 18.41 -17.23 -14.90
CA PRO A 191 19.80 -17.64 -15.13
C PRO A 191 20.81 -16.59 -14.64
N GLY A 192 21.66 -16.97 -13.70
CA GLY A 192 22.63 -16.06 -13.06
C GLY A 192 22.04 -15.16 -11.98
N GLY A 193 20.76 -15.36 -11.61
CA GLY A 193 20.11 -14.68 -10.50
C GLY A 193 20.30 -15.39 -9.15
N PRO A 194 19.51 -14.98 -8.14
CA PRO A 194 19.51 -15.57 -6.81
C PRO A 194 19.21 -17.07 -6.79
N LYS A 195 19.53 -17.72 -5.68
CA LYS A 195 19.31 -19.15 -5.52
C LYS A 195 17.82 -19.43 -5.33
N ALA A 196 17.23 -20.16 -6.28
CA ALA A 196 15.82 -20.52 -6.22
C ALA A 196 15.61 -21.86 -5.49
N MET A 197 14.62 -21.92 -4.60
CA MET A 197 14.24 -23.15 -3.88
C MET A 197 12.78 -23.13 -3.45
N ASN A 198 12.19 -24.33 -3.27
CA ASN A 198 10.85 -24.44 -2.67
C ASN A 198 10.91 -24.21 -1.15
N ALA A 199 9.76 -24.05 -0.51
CA ALA A 199 9.65 -23.80 0.93
C ALA A 199 10.35 -24.86 1.81
N SER A 200 10.27 -26.15 1.46
CA SER A 200 10.91 -27.21 2.26
C SER A 200 12.44 -27.15 2.17
N ASP A 201 12.97 -26.89 0.98
CA ASP A 201 14.40 -26.73 0.75
C ASP A 201 14.93 -25.43 1.39
N LEU A 202 14.14 -24.35 1.38
CA LEU A 202 14.41 -23.11 2.12
C LEU A 202 14.58 -23.39 3.61
N ILE A 203 13.61 -24.06 4.23
CA ILE A 203 13.65 -24.38 5.66
C ILE A 203 14.90 -25.19 6.01
N ASN A 204 15.22 -26.19 5.19
CA ASN A 204 16.42 -26.99 5.39
C ASN A 204 17.70 -26.16 5.23
N TYR A 205 17.74 -25.28 4.22
CA TYR A 205 18.89 -24.43 3.94
C TYR A 205 19.14 -23.42 5.07
N VAL A 206 18.11 -22.67 5.47
CA VAL A 206 18.22 -21.66 6.53
C VAL A 206 18.66 -22.32 7.85
N LYS A 207 18.05 -23.46 8.22
CA LYS A 207 18.45 -24.21 9.41
C LYS A 207 19.90 -24.69 9.35
N ALA A 208 20.34 -25.22 8.22
CA ALA A 208 21.70 -25.73 8.05
C ALA A 208 22.76 -24.62 8.15
N ASN A 209 22.38 -23.38 7.84
CA ASN A 209 23.24 -22.20 7.91
C ASN A 209 23.04 -21.36 9.18
N GLY A 210 22.31 -21.88 10.18
CA GLY A 210 22.16 -21.24 11.49
C GLY A 210 21.16 -20.07 11.52
N GLY A 211 20.35 -19.91 10.48
CA GLY A 211 19.29 -18.92 10.44
C GLY A 211 17.99 -19.40 11.08
N PHE A 212 17.00 -18.51 11.09
CA PHE A 212 15.68 -18.73 11.67
C PHE A 212 14.59 -18.36 10.68
N ILE A 213 13.40 -18.95 10.83
CA ILE A 213 12.25 -18.69 9.95
C ILE A 213 11.02 -18.40 10.80
N THR A 214 10.20 -17.46 10.33
CA THR A 214 8.81 -17.32 10.73
C THR A 214 7.91 -17.60 9.53
N VAL A 215 6.77 -18.24 9.77
CA VAL A 215 5.71 -18.36 8.76
C VAL A 215 4.78 -17.17 8.93
N ASN A 216 4.61 -16.39 7.87
CA ASN A 216 3.83 -15.16 7.88
C ASN A 216 2.36 -15.47 7.56
N HIS A 217 1.47 -14.60 8.05
CA HIS A 217 0.03 -14.50 7.75
C HIS A 217 -0.65 -15.68 7.02
N TYR A 218 -0.70 -16.84 7.68
CA TYR A 218 -1.42 -18.02 7.18
C TYR A 218 -2.92 -17.90 7.49
N ASN A 219 -3.76 -18.29 6.52
CA ASN A 219 -5.22 -18.40 6.67
C ASN A 219 -5.64 -19.76 7.24
#